data_AF-A0A3M6AD83-F1
#
_entry.id   AF-A0A3M6AD83-F1
#
_cell.length_a   1.000
_cell.length_b   1.000
_cell.length_c   1.000
_cell.angle_alpha   90.00
_cell.angle_beta   90.00
_cell.angle_gamma   90.00
#
_symmetry.space_group_name_H-M   'P 1'
#
loop_
_entity.id
_entity.type
_entity.pdbx_description
1 polymer ?
#
loop_
_entity_poly.entity_id
_entity_poly.type
_entity_poly.pdbx_seq_one_letter_code
_entity_poly.pdbx_strand_id
1 'polypeptide(L)'
;DLGSVERDSRQTEELENAIEAITLGDKAFGRYHASLIVFGKTPDQAIENGTKMASVFTVRDATFVRSTMSNIDTWYTQFPGVTEAMYPMMKSTENLACSFSLHSTPTGKVKGNPIGDGTGVMPVLTANKALYVLNVHDSPPGQNNLGEMLPGHAVFTGQTGVGKTTAEAILLTFLS
;
A
#
# COMPACT_ATOMS: atom_id res chain seq x y z
N ASP A 1 44.81 -6.13 -14.90
CA ASP A 1 44.34 -7.03 -13.84
C ASP A 1 42.89 -6.72 -13.55
N LEU A 2 41.99 -7.36 -14.30
CA LEU A 2 40.54 -7.08 -14.30
C LEU A 2 39.76 -8.07 -13.44
N GLY A 3 40.43 -9.02 -12.77
CA GLY A 3 39.82 -10.09 -11.99
C GLY A 3 39.54 -9.73 -10.52
N SER A 4 39.78 -8.49 -10.09
CA SER A 4 39.67 -8.08 -8.68
C SER A 4 38.49 -7.16 -8.36
N VAL A 5 37.63 -6.87 -9.34
CA VAL A 5 36.43 -6.03 -9.16
C VAL A 5 35.12 -6.85 -9.15
N GLU A 6 35.15 -8.12 -9.56
CA GLU A 6 34.07 -9.10 -9.30
C GLU A 6 34.18 -9.64 -7.87
N ARG A 7 34.10 -8.76 -6.87
CA ARG A 7 33.59 -9.20 -5.58
C ARG A 7 32.09 -9.36 -5.76
N ASP A 8 31.58 -10.55 -5.43
CA ASP A 8 30.15 -10.88 -5.48
C ASP A 8 29.31 -9.67 -5.09
N SER A 9 28.60 -9.14 -6.07
CA SER A 9 27.65 -8.08 -5.80
C SER A 9 26.61 -8.66 -4.84
N ARG A 10 26.04 -7.83 -3.96
CA ARG A 10 24.88 -8.21 -3.13
C ARG A 10 23.79 -8.93 -3.95
N GLN A 11 23.64 -8.56 -5.23
CA GLN A 11 22.68 -9.20 -6.13
C GLN A 11 23.08 -10.63 -6.51
N THR A 12 24.37 -10.93 -6.66
CA THR A 12 24.88 -12.28 -6.92
C THR A 12 24.62 -13.17 -5.71
N GLU A 13 24.97 -12.69 -4.52
CA GLU A 13 24.71 -13.38 -3.25
C GLU A 13 23.21 -13.61 -3.02
N GLU A 14 22.35 -12.63 -3.35
CA GLU A 14 20.89 -12.79 -3.31
C GLU A 14 20.37 -13.87 -4.28
N LEU A 15 20.98 -14.01 -5.46
CA LEU A 15 20.62 -15.05 -6.43
C LEU A 15 21.06 -16.44 -5.95
N GLU A 16 22.26 -16.57 -5.40
CA GLU A 16 22.76 -17.83 -4.84
C GLU A 16 21.89 -18.30 -3.67
N ASN A 17 21.58 -17.41 -2.73
CA ASN A 17 20.64 -17.68 -1.64
C ASN A 17 19.25 -18.08 -2.16
N ALA A 18 18.77 -17.47 -3.25
CA ALA A 18 17.51 -17.84 -3.86
C ALA A 18 17.54 -19.25 -4.47
N ILE A 19 18.65 -19.66 -5.09
CA ILE A 19 18.85 -21.01 -5.63
C ILE A 19 18.84 -22.05 -4.51
N GLU A 20 19.53 -21.78 -3.40
CA GLU A 20 19.52 -22.65 -2.22
C GLU A 20 18.11 -22.79 -1.63
N ALA A 21 17.39 -21.67 -1.46
CA ALA A 21 16.02 -21.68 -0.95
C ALA A 21 15.05 -22.46 -1.85
N ILE A 22 15.25 -22.42 -3.18
CA ILE A 22 14.47 -23.26 -4.12
C ILE A 22 14.82 -24.74 -3.95
N THR A 23 16.11 -25.05 -3.80
CA THR A 23 16.60 -26.43 -3.66
C THR A 23 16.10 -27.09 -2.37
N LEU A 24 16.03 -26.32 -1.28
CA LEU A 24 15.50 -26.74 0.02
C LEU A 24 13.96 -26.79 0.05
N GLY A 25 13.29 -26.16 -0.93
CA GLY A 25 11.83 -26.09 -1.01
C GLY A 25 11.20 -24.97 -0.17
N ASP A 26 12.00 -24.07 0.40
CA ASP A 26 11.52 -22.92 1.18
C ASP A 26 10.90 -21.83 0.29
N LYS A 27 11.37 -21.72 -0.95
CA LYS A 27 10.90 -20.74 -1.94
C LYS A 27 10.53 -21.45 -3.23
N ALA A 28 9.38 -21.09 -3.80
CA ALA A 28 9.00 -21.54 -5.14
C ALA A 28 8.72 -20.36 -6.06
N PHE A 29 8.89 -20.56 -7.36
CA PHE A 29 8.53 -19.59 -8.38
C PHE A 29 7.34 -20.10 -9.19
N GLY A 30 6.37 -19.21 -9.41
CA GLY A 30 5.16 -19.50 -10.16
C GLY A 30 4.88 -18.43 -11.21
N ARG A 31 4.13 -18.81 -12.23
CA ARG A 31 3.54 -17.87 -13.19
C ARG A 31 2.28 -17.30 -12.57
N TYR A 32 2.35 -16.06 -12.11
CA TYR A 32 1.21 -15.38 -11.51
C TYR A 32 0.67 -14.32 -12.45
N HIS A 33 -0.64 -14.08 -12.34
CA HIS A 33 -1.33 -12.98 -12.99
C HIS A 33 -2.31 -12.36 -11.98
N ALA A 34 -2.59 -11.08 -12.15
CA ALA A 34 -3.57 -10.36 -11.36
C ALA A 34 -4.34 -9.44 -12.28
N SER A 35 -5.66 -9.43 -12.12
CA SER A 35 -6.56 -8.56 -12.87
C SER A 35 -7.49 -7.87 -11.88
N LEU A 36 -7.73 -6.57 -12.07
CA LEU A 36 -8.53 -5.75 -11.14
C LEU A 36 -9.66 -5.06 -11.90
N ILE A 37 -10.88 -5.15 -11.36
CA ILE A 37 -12.02 -4.36 -11.84
C ILE A 37 -12.19 -3.14 -10.91
N VAL A 38 -12.22 -1.95 -11.51
CA VAL A 38 -12.44 -0.70 -10.77
C VAL A 38 -13.78 -0.09 -11.18
N PHE A 39 -14.66 0.07 -10.19
CA PHE A 39 -16.00 0.59 -10.41
C PHE A 39 -16.09 2.10 -10.19
N GLY A 40 -17.09 2.73 -10.82
CA GLY A 40 -17.50 4.12 -10.60
C GLY A 40 -19.00 4.27 -10.86
N LYS A 41 -19.62 5.29 -10.29
CA LYS A 41 -21.05 5.59 -10.49
C LYS A 41 -21.34 6.11 -11.91
N THR A 42 -20.33 6.65 -12.58
CA THR A 42 -20.34 7.07 -13.98
C THR A 42 -19.11 6.53 -14.71
N PRO A 43 -19.12 6.46 -16.05
CA PRO A 43 -17.95 6.06 -16.83
C PRO A 43 -16.70 6.90 -16.52
N ASP A 44 -16.85 8.22 -16.42
CA ASP A 44 -15.73 9.12 -16.11
C ASP A 44 -15.16 8.85 -14.71
N GLN A 45 -16.04 8.62 -13.73
CA GLN A 45 -15.60 8.28 -12.38
C GLN A 45 -14.86 6.93 -12.33
N ALA A 46 -15.27 5.95 -13.15
CA ALA A 46 -14.56 4.67 -13.23
C ALA A 46 -13.15 4.84 -13.81
N ILE A 47 -12.98 5.71 -14.82
CA ILE A 47 -11.67 6.03 -15.40
C ILE A 47 -10.78 6.76 -14.39
N GLU A 48 -11.33 7.74 -13.66
CA GLU A 48 -10.61 8.48 -12.63
C GLU A 48 -10.17 7.54 -11.49
N ASN A 49 -11.07 6.68 -11.01
CA ASN A 49 -10.76 5.68 -9.99
C ASN A 49 -9.70 4.68 -10.48
N GLY A 50 -9.79 4.22 -11.72
CA GLY A 50 -8.81 3.31 -12.32
C GLY A 50 -7.41 3.94 -12.39
N THR A 51 -7.34 5.22 -12.75
CA THR A 51 -6.09 5.99 -12.79
C THR A 51 -5.49 6.14 -11.39
N LYS A 52 -6.32 6.46 -10.39
CA LYS A 52 -5.89 6.52 -8.98
C LYS A 52 -5.34 5.16 -8.52
N MET A 53 -6.06 4.07 -8.80
CA MET A 53 -5.59 2.73 -8.44
C MET A 53 -4.25 2.38 -9.09
N ALA A 54 -4.09 2.63 -10.39
CA ALA A 54 -2.83 2.41 -11.08
C ALA A 54 -1.67 3.18 -10.41
N SER A 55 -1.89 4.46 -10.07
CA SER A 55 -0.87 5.27 -9.39
C SER A 55 -0.47 4.74 -8.01
N VAL A 56 -1.43 4.23 -7.23
CA VAL A 56 -1.18 3.66 -5.89
C VAL A 56 -0.29 2.43 -5.98
N PHE A 57 -0.52 1.56 -6.97
CA PHE A 57 0.32 0.39 -7.19
C PHE A 57 1.71 0.78 -7.70
N THR A 58 1.82 1.74 -8.63
CA THR A 58 3.10 2.15 -9.20
C THR A 58 4.07 2.69 -8.14
N VAL A 59 3.56 3.43 -7.14
CA VAL A 59 4.37 3.91 -6.00
C VAL A 59 4.95 2.76 -5.16
N ARG A 60 4.39 1.55 -5.30
CA ARG A 60 4.79 0.34 -4.56
C ARG A 60 5.44 -0.72 -5.47
N ASP A 61 6.04 -0.28 -6.58
CA ASP A 61 6.71 -1.15 -7.55
C ASP A 61 5.82 -2.26 -8.14
N ALA A 62 4.50 -2.05 -8.12
CA ALA A 62 3.53 -2.90 -8.79
C ALA A 62 2.88 -2.10 -9.93
N THR A 63 2.84 -2.66 -11.14
CA THR A 63 2.27 -1.95 -12.28
C THR A 63 1.07 -2.71 -12.82
N PHE A 64 -0.08 -2.05 -12.82
CA PHE A 64 -1.26 -2.51 -13.55
C PHE A 64 -1.38 -1.70 -14.85
N VAL A 65 -1.61 -2.40 -15.95
CA VAL A 65 -1.86 -1.78 -17.25
C VAL A 65 -3.37 -1.75 -17.47
N ARG A 66 -3.91 -0.60 -17.90
CA ARG A 66 -5.33 -0.46 -18.20
C ARG A 66 -5.69 -1.41 -19.35
N SER A 67 -6.60 -2.34 -19.09
CA SER A 67 -7.24 -3.14 -20.14
C SER A 67 -8.38 -2.36 -20.80
N THR A 68 -8.53 -2.50 -22.11
CA THR A 68 -9.66 -2.00 -22.89
C THR A 68 -10.49 -3.19 -23.40
N MET A 69 -11.64 -2.94 -24.03
CA MET A 69 -12.52 -4.01 -24.53
C MET A 69 -11.87 -4.94 -25.57
N SER A 70 -10.70 -4.60 -26.11
CA SER A 70 -9.96 -5.45 -27.04
C SER A 70 -9.27 -6.64 -26.37
N ASN A 71 -9.13 -6.64 -25.03
CA ASN A 71 -8.49 -7.71 -24.29
C ASN A 71 -9.51 -8.37 -23.34
N ILE A 72 -10.28 -9.29 -23.91
CA ILE A 72 -11.33 -10.03 -23.21
C ILE A 72 -10.75 -11.03 -22.20
N ASP A 73 -9.53 -11.51 -22.42
CA ASP A 73 -8.87 -12.48 -21.54
C ASP A 73 -8.66 -11.89 -20.15
N THR A 74 -8.31 -10.60 -20.06
CA THR A 74 -8.17 -9.89 -18.76
C THR A 74 -9.48 -9.83 -17.96
N TRP A 75 -10.62 -9.87 -18.65
CA TRP A 75 -11.93 -9.98 -18.01
C TRP A 75 -12.20 -11.42 -17.55
N TYR A 76 -11.89 -12.40 -18.39
CA TYR A 76 -12.14 -13.80 -18.05
C TYR A 76 -11.24 -14.32 -16.91
N THR A 77 -10.01 -13.82 -16.78
CA THR A 77 -9.10 -14.20 -15.68
C THR A 77 -9.64 -13.84 -14.28
N GLN A 78 -10.74 -13.09 -14.18
CA GLN A 78 -11.45 -12.86 -12.92
C GLN A 78 -12.17 -14.11 -12.41
N PHE A 79 -12.51 -15.05 -13.30
CA PHE A 79 -13.27 -16.24 -12.96
C PHE A 79 -12.34 -17.41 -12.62
N PRO A 80 -12.68 -18.22 -11.60
CA PRO A 80 -11.88 -19.40 -11.27
C PRO A 80 -11.89 -20.39 -12.43
N GLY A 81 -10.74 -21.02 -12.69
CA GLY A 81 -10.59 -22.05 -13.72
C GLY A 81 -10.16 -21.55 -15.10
N VAL A 82 -10.02 -20.23 -15.29
CA VAL A 82 -9.41 -19.68 -16.50
C VAL A 82 -7.89 -19.82 -16.41
N THR A 83 -7.31 -20.61 -17.30
CA THR A 83 -5.85 -20.87 -17.34
C THR A 83 -5.11 -19.99 -18.34
N GLU A 84 -5.84 -19.37 -19.28
CA GLU A 84 -5.28 -18.46 -20.27
C GLU A 84 -5.22 -17.04 -19.70
N ALA A 85 -4.13 -16.77 -18.97
CA ALA A 85 -3.83 -15.43 -18.51
C ALA A 85 -2.90 -14.71 -19.48
N MET A 86 -3.24 -13.47 -19.81
CA MET A 86 -2.34 -12.60 -20.59
C MET A 86 -1.20 -12.08 -19.70
N TYR A 87 0.02 -12.07 -20.25
CA TYR A 87 1.24 -11.55 -19.61
C TYR A 87 1.55 -12.10 -18.20
N PRO A 88 1.52 -13.41 -17.96
CA PRO A 88 1.89 -13.96 -16.66
C PRO A 88 3.38 -13.72 -16.42
N MET A 89 3.71 -13.26 -15.22
CA MET A 89 5.10 -13.03 -14.82
C MET A 89 5.54 -14.09 -13.81
N MET A 90 6.80 -14.50 -13.92
CA MET A 90 7.44 -15.32 -12.89
C MET A 90 7.62 -14.47 -11.63
N LYS A 91 7.02 -14.88 -10.52
CA LYS A 91 7.28 -14.29 -9.19
C LYS A 91 7.54 -15.39 -8.18
N SER A 92 8.13 -15.03 -7.04
CA SER A 92 8.32 -15.99 -5.94
C SER A 92 7.05 -16.13 -5.09
N THR A 93 6.98 -17.19 -4.29
CA THR A 93 5.91 -17.43 -3.30
C THR A 93 5.78 -16.31 -2.28
N GLU A 94 6.87 -15.64 -1.91
CA GLU A 94 6.82 -14.47 -1.01
C GLU A 94 6.23 -13.25 -1.70
N ASN A 95 6.56 -13.00 -2.97
CA ASN A 95 5.95 -11.91 -3.72
C ASN A 95 4.43 -12.13 -3.84
N LEU A 96 4.01 -13.38 -4.05
CA LEU A 96 2.61 -13.77 -4.06
C LEU A 96 1.95 -13.52 -2.68
N ALA A 97 2.54 -14.03 -1.59
CA ALA A 97 2.00 -13.88 -0.25
C ALA A 97 1.85 -12.41 0.17
N CYS A 98 2.87 -11.58 -0.09
CA CYS A 98 2.82 -10.15 0.20
C CYS A 98 1.77 -9.40 -0.66
N SER A 99 1.57 -9.84 -1.91
CA SER A 99 0.57 -9.23 -2.79
C SER A 99 -0.87 -9.59 -2.40
N PHE A 100 -1.11 -10.82 -1.93
CA PHE A 100 -2.46 -11.28 -1.54
C PHE A 100 -3.05 -10.49 -0.39
N SER A 101 -2.24 -10.15 0.60
CA SER A 101 -2.75 -9.47 1.77
C SER A 101 -3.13 -8.01 1.52
N LEU A 102 -2.78 -7.46 0.34
CA LEU A 102 -2.97 -6.05 -0.03
C LEU A 102 -2.61 -5.11 1.14
N HIS A 103 -1.59 -5.48 1.94
CA HIS A 103 -1.29 -4.78 3.17
C HIS A 103 -0.87 -3.35 2.83
N SER A 104 -1.83 -2.44 2.97
CA SER A 104 -1.56 -1.02 2.94
C SER A 104 -1.13 -0.58 4.32
N THR A 105 -0.13 0.31 4.37
CA THR A 105 0.11 1.09 5.57
C THR A 105 -1.22 1.65 6.09
N PRO A 106 -1.50 1.57 7.40
CA PRO A 106 -2.68 2.21 7.97
C PRO A 106 -2.74 3.67 7.50
N THR A 107 -3.92 4.13 7.09
CA THR A 107 -4.11 5.47 6.50
C THR A 107 -4.81 6.45 7.46
N GLY A 108 -5.35 5.96 8.57
CA GLY A 108 -6.15 6.77 9.49
C GLY A 108 -7.52 7.15 8.92
N LYS A 109 -8.45 7.57 9.79
CA LYS A 109 -9.81 7.94 9.41
C LYS A 109 -9.85 9.36 8.81
N VAL A 110 -10.25 9.47 7.55
CA VAL A 110 -10.21 10.74 6.79
C VAL A 110 -11.45 11.62 7.03
N LYS A 111 -12.60 11.02 7.33
CA LYS A 111 -13.88 11.72 7.53
C LYS A 111 -14.73 11.03 8.60
N GLY A 112 -15.67 11.79 9.17
CA GLY A 112 -16.57 11.33 10.23
C GLY A 112 -15.87 11.24 11.59
N ASN A 113 -14.80 12.00 11.78
CA ASN A 113 -14.14 12.14 13.08
C ASN A 113 -15.01 12.95 14.05
N PRO A 114 -14.81 12.83 15.37
CA PRO A 114 -15.73 13.44 16.34
C PRO A 114 -15.61 14.95 16.50
N ILE A 115 -14.44 15.49 16.19
CA ILE A 115 -14.09 16.90 16.41
C ILE A 115 -14.10 17.71 15.11
N GLY A 116 -14.23 19.04 15.26
CA GLY A 116 -14.18 19.98 14.14
C GLY A 116 -15.33 19.78 13.15
N ASP A 117 -15.01 19.80 11.86
CA ASP A 117 -15.93 19.50 10.76
C ASP A 117 -15.98 17.98 10.42
N GLY A 118 -15.32 17.16 11.24
CA GLY A 118 -15.22 15.72 11.08
C GLY A 118 -14.19 15.28 10.04
N THR A 119 -13.36 16.17 9.50
CA THR A 119 -12.23 15.79 8.65
C THR A 119 -11.07 15.22 9.47
N GLY A 120 -10.08 14.65 8.78
CA GLY A 120 -8.86 14.14 9.39
C GLY A 120 -8.00 15.26 9.97
N VAL A 121 -7.46 15.07 11.17
CA VAL A 121 -6.77 16.15 11.91
C VAL A 121 -5.45 16.55 11.24
N MET A 122 -4.48 15.63 11.15
CA MET A 122 -3.14 15.98 10.67
C MET A 122 -2.60 14.96 9.66
N PRO A 123 -2.26 15.37 8.43
CA PRO A 123 -1.58 14.49 7.48
C PRO A 123 -0.09 14.35 7.84
N VAL A 124 0.38 13.11 7.95
CA VAL A 124 1.78 12.77 8.19
C VAL A 124 2.24 11.66 7.24
N LEU A 125 3.55 11.52 7.07
CA LEU A 125 4.13 10.41 6.30
C LEU A 125 4.60 9.32 7.25
N THR A 126 4.27 8.08 6.90
CA THR A 126 4.82 6.90 7.57
C THR A 126 6.27 6.65 7.14
N ALA A 127 6.97 5.74 7.82
CA ALA A 127 8.33 5.34 7.45
C ALA A 127 8.44 4.89 5.97
N ASN A 128 7.38 4.27 5.45
CA ASN A 128 7.29 3.81 4.07
C ASN A 128 6.78 4.90 3.09
N LYS A 129 6.81 6.18 3.49
CA LYS A 129 6.33 7.34 2.71
C LYS A 129 4.86 7.27 2.28
N ALA A 130 4.05 6.42 2.93
CA ALA A 130 2.61 6.43 2.75
C ALA A 130 1.97 7.54 3.59
N LEU A 131 0.94 8.20 3.05
CA LEU A 131 0.13 9.18 3.77
C LEU A 131 -0.64 8.49 4.91
N TYR A 132 -0.54 9.04 6.11
CA TYR A 132 -1.31 8.67 7.29
C TYR A 132 -2.01 9.91 7.85
N VAL A 133 -3.29 9.80 8.12
CA VAL A 133 -4.06 10.84 8.80
C VAL A 133 -4.03 10.54 10.30
N LEU A 134 -3.22 11.29 11.03
CA LEU A 134 -3.16 11.23 12.48
C LEU A 134 -4.44 11.84 13.04
N ASN A 135 -5.24 11.02 13.74
CA ASN A 135 -6.35 11.48 14.56
C ASN A 135 -6.01 11.17 16.03
N VAL A 136 -6.36 12.10 16.92
CA VAL A 136 -6.11 11.94 18.36
C VAL A 136 -7.28 11.34 19.11
N HIS A 137 -8.45 11.26 18.46
CA HIS A 137 -9.65 10.63 18.98
C HIS A 137 -9.81 9.25 18.33
N ASP A 138 -9.93 8.22 19.17
CA ASP A 138 -10.17 6.85 18.68
C ASP A 138 -11.66 6.71 18.37
N SER A 139 -11.99 6.81 17.08
CA SER A 139 -13.36 6.64 16.59
C SER A 139 -13.45 5.45 15.64
N PRO A 140 -14.52 4.62 15.73
CA PRO A 140 -14.63 3.43 14.92
C PRO A 140 -14.55 3.72 13.40
N PRO A 141 -13.85 2.86 12.63
CA PRO A 141 -13.83 2.99 11.18
C PRO A 141 -15.24 2.77 10.60
N GLY A 142 -15.57 3.51 9.53
CA GLY A 142 -16.84 3.38 8.82
C GLY A 142 -18.06 4.03 9.50
N GLN A 143 -17.88 4.66 10.67
CA GLN A 143 -18.94 5.40 11.36
C GLN A 143 -18.73 6.92 11.25
N ASN A 144 -19.82 7.68 11.20
CA ASN A 144 -19.76 9.12 11.35
C ASN A 144 -20.02 9.47 12.82
N ASN A 145 -18.97 9.89 13.53
CA ASN A 145 -19.03 10.19 14.96
C ASN A 145 -18.99 11.70 15.22
N LEU A 146 -19.29 12.54 14.22
CA LEU A 146 -19.23 13.99 14.33
C LEU A 146 -20.06 14.50 15.51
N GLY A 147 -19.42 15.22 16.44
CA GLY A 147 -20.05 15.75 17.64
C GLY A 147 -20.16 14.76 18.80
N GLU A 148 -19.74 13.50 18.63
CA GLU A 148 -19.68 12.55 19.74
C GLU A 148 -18.52 12.86 20.68
N MET A 149 -18.76 12.74 21.98
CA MET A 149 -17.75 12.97 23.02
C MET A 149 -16.86 11.74 23.21
N LEU A 150 -16.25 11.25 22.13
CA LEU A 150 -15.26 10.19 22.21
C LEU A 150 -13.96 10.73 22.82
N PRO A 151 -13.26 9.98 23.68
CA PRO A 151 -12.03 10.44 24.30
C PRO A 151 -10.88 10.48 23.30
N GLY A 152 -10.06 11.53 23.38
CA GLY A 152 -8.82 11.66 22.63
C GLY A 152 -7.60 11.66 23.54
N HIS A 153 -6.61 10.84 23.22
CA HIS A 153 -5.37 10.74 23.99
C HIS A 153 -4.18 10.65 23.03
N ALA A 154 -3.15 11.46 23.29
CA ALA A 154 -1.89 11.42 22.56
C ALA A 154 -0.73 11.54 23.56
N VAL A 155 0.33 10.75 23.37
CA VAL A 155 1.53 10.77 24.19
C VAL A 155 2.75 10.90 23.27
N PHE A 156 3.52 11.97 23.44
CA PHE A 156 4.75 12.22 22.69
C PHE A 156 5.96 11.87 23.55
N THR A 157 6.74 10.88 23.11
CA THR A 157 7.88 10.35 23.89
C THR A 157 9.17 10.41 23.07
N GLY A 158 10.31 10.67 23.73
CA GLY A 158 11.60 10.81 23.07
C GLY A 158 12.59 11.67 23.87
N GLN A 159 13.86 11.66 23.49
CA GLN A 159 14.92 12.43 24.17
C GLN A 159 14.73 13.94 24.05
N THR A 160 15.47 14.74 24.83
CA THR A 160 15.48 16.20 24.70
C THR A 160 16.02 16.62 23.34
N GLY A 161 15.38 17.60 22.69
CA GLY A 161 15.81 18.12 21.38
C GLY A 161 15.23 17.42 20.15
N VAL A 162 14.51 16.29 20.29
CA VAL A 162 13.92 15.56 19.14
C VAL A 162 12.64 16.19 18.57
N GLY A 163 12.20 17.34 19.09
CA GLY A 163 11.05 18.08 18.56
C GLY A 163 9.66 17.71 19.11
N LYS A 164 9.56 17.05 20.28
CA LYS A 164 8.26 16.71 20.90
C LYS A 164 7.31 17.91 21.04
N THR A 165 7.79 18.99 21.64
CA THR A 165 7.01 20.23 21.83
C THR A 165 6.61 20.86 20.50
N THR A 166 7.46 20.77 19.48
CA THR A 166 7.13 21.22 18.13
C THR A 166 6.01 20.39 17.52
N ALA A 167 6.04 19.06 17.69
CA ALA A 167 4.99 18.17 17.20
C ALA A 167 3.63 18.45 17.87
N GLU A 168 3.63 18.68 19.18
CA GLU A 168 2.43 19.10 19.94
C GLU A 168 1.89 20.44 19.45
N ALA A 169 2.76 21.44 19.24
CA ALA A 169 2.36 22.74 18.73
C ALA A 169 1.76 22.67 17.31
N ILE A 170 2.35 21.87 16.43
CA ILE A 170 1.81 21.63 15.08
C ILE A 170 0.44 20.96 15.18
N LEU A 171 0.31 19.91 16.00
CA LEU A 171 -0.97 19.23 16.19
C LEU A 171 -2.06 20.18 16.71
N LEU A 172 -1.74 21.05 17.68
CA LEU A 172 -2.68 22.07 18.17
C LEU A 172 -3.10 23.05 17.07
N THR A 173 -2.19 23.40 16.16
CA THR A 173 -2.50 24.26 15.00
C THR A 173 -3.46 23.59 14.02
N PHE A 174 -3.41 22.26 13.89
CA PHE A 174 -4.37 21.50 13.08
C PHE A 174 -5.72 21.31 13.78
N LEU A 175 -5.78 21.48 15.10
CA LEU A 175 -7.01 21.39 15.89
C LEU A 175 -7.76 22.72 16.02
N SER A 176 -7.07 23.85 15.82
CA SER A 176 -7.62 25.22 15.88
C SER A 176 -8.28 25.65 14.58
#